data_AF-A0A919L885-F1
#
_entry.id   AF-A0A919L885-F1
#
_cell.length_a   1.000
_cell.length_b   1.000
_cell.length_c   1.000
_cell.angle_alpha   90.00
_cell.angle_beta   90.00
_cell.angle_gamma   90.00
#
_symmetry.space_group_name_H-M   'P 1'
#
loop_
_entity.id
_entity.type
_entity.pdbx_description
1 polymer ?
#
loop_
_entity_poly.entity_id
_entity_poly.type
_entity_poly.pdbx_seq_one_letter_code
_entity_poly.pdbx_strand_id
1 'polypeptide(L)'
;MTGQLGAVDRARLARTGIAPLATSDALALFDTAIATTTEAALVTARLDPVALRTAATNGHLPPVLTGLVNDTGTDAQQTPASSVGLEDHLTDLNGPNGARSLLDVVRSEVAAVLGYDCVAEVDVDSEFPDLGFDSLMAVELRNRLNALTGLRLSSTLVFDYPTTVELAEYIQTEIAP
;
A
#
# COMPACT_ATOMS: atom_id res chain seq x y z
N MET A 1 6.06 -10.54 12.53
CA MET A 1 5.85 -11.17 11.20
C MET A 1 4.66 -12.13 11.16
N THR A 2 4.20 -12.72 12.27
CA THR A 2 2.97 -13.56 12.31
C THR A 2 1.80 -12.93 13.09
N GLY A 3 2.00 -11.73 13.66
CA GLY A 3 1.00 -11.04 14.50
C GLY A 3 -0.29 -10.66 13.76
N GLN A 4 -0.21 -10.46 12.45
CA GLN A 4 -1.35 -10.14 11.58
C GLN A 4 -2.06 -11.37 10.99
N LEU A 5 -1.57 -12.59 11.26
CA LEU A 5 -2.23 -13.80 10.76
C LEU A 5 -3.60 -13.96 11.42
N GLY A 6 -4.61 -14.19 10.60
CA GLY A 6 -5.97 -14.47 11.06
C GLY A 6 -6.01 -15.73 11.93
N ALA A 7 -7.09 -15.90 12.69
CA ALA A 7 -7.29 -17.09 13.52
C ALA A 7 -7.20 -18.40 12.72
N VAL A 8 -7.65 -18.39 11.46
CA VAL A 8 -7.62 -19.53 10.53
C VAL A 8 -6.18 -19.91 10.16
N ASP A 9 -5.34 -18.93 9.84
CA ASP A 9 -3.94 -19.18 9.44
C ASP A 9 -3.11 -19.71 10.61
N ARG A 10 -3.33 -19.14 11.80
CA ARG A 10 -2.71 -19.64 13.04
C ARG A 10 -3.12 -21.07 13.35
N ALA A 11 -4.40 -21.40 13.20
CA ALA A 11 -4.89 -22.77 13.41
C ALA A 11 -4.37 -23.76 12.35
N ARG A 12 -4.10 -23.29 11.12
CA ARG A 12 -3.51 -24.10 10.06
C ARG A 12 -2.03 -24.41 10.36
N LEU A 13 -1.24 -23.41 10.77
CA LEU A 13 0.16 -23.57 11.19
C LEU A 13 0.31 -24.52 12.39
N ALA A 14 -0.56 -24.39 13.38
CA ALA A 14 -0.53 -25.27 14.55
C ALA A 14 -0.74 -26.75 14.17
N ARG A 15 -1.58 -27.02 13.16
CA ARG A 15 -1.82 -28.39 12.63
C ARG A 15 -0.62 -28.99 11.91
N THR A 16 0.32 -28.17 11.43
CA THR A 16 1.59 -28.64 10.85
C THR A 16 2.70 -28.75 11.89
N GLY A 17 2.38 -28.59 13.18
CA GLY A 17 3.34 -28.62 14.29
C GLY A 17 4.14 -27.33 14.47
N ILE A 18 3.77 -26.25 13.78
CA ILE A 18 4.47 -24.97 13.82
C ILE A 18 3.65 -23.98 14.63
N ALA A 19 4.19 -23.54 15.76
CA ALA A 19 3.55 -22.57 16.63
C ALA A 19 3.99 -21.12 16.28
N PRO A 20 3.10 -20.13 16.40
CA PRO A 20 3.50 -18.73 16.30
C PRO A 20 4.44 -18.36 17.48
N LEU A 21 5.51 -17.64 17.17
CA LEU A 21 6.42 -17.07 18.16
C LEU A 21 5.93 -15.70 18.63
N ALA A 22 6.01 -15.45 19.93
CA ALA A 22 5.89 -14.09 20.46
C ALA A 22 7.04 -13.23 19.92
N THR A 23 6.77 -11.94 19.69
CA THR A 23 7.76 -11.02 19.11
C THR A 23 9.05 -10.94 19.93
N SER A 24 8.94 -10.92 21.27
CA SER A 24 10.09 -10.92 22.18
C SER A 24 10.98 -12.14 22.00
N ASP A 25 10.35 -13.32 21.92
CA ASP A 25 11.05 -14.60 21.82
C ASP A 25 11.70 -14.74 20.44
N ALA A 26 11.01 -14.30 19.39
CA ALA A 26 11.55 -14.27 18.04
C ALA A 26 12.81 -13.38 17.93
N LEU A 27 12.79 -12.19 18.55
CA LEU A 27 13.95 -11.30 18.55
C LEU A 27 15.11 -11.87 19.36
N ALA A 28 14.85 -12.44 20.55
CA ALA A 28 15.89 -13.07 21.36
C ALA A 28 16.57 -14.26 20.65
N LEU A 29 15.79 -15.08 19.95
CA LEU A 29 16.32 -16.19 19.14
C LEU A 29 17.11 -15.66 17.92
N PHE A 30 16.66 -14.58 17.30
CA PHE A 30 17.36 -13.94 16.19
C PHE A 30 18.72 -13.37 16.60
N ASP A 31 18.77 -12.65 17.73
CA ASP A 31 20.03 -12.12 18.29
C ASP A 31 21.00 -13.26 18.61
N THR A 32 20.49 -14.35 19.18
CA THR A 32 21.28 -15.57 19.45
C THR A 32 21.84 -16.15 18.17
N ALA A 33 21.01 -16.28 17.12
CA ALA A 33 21.41 -16.84 15.84
C ALA A 33 22.52 -16.01 15.17
N ILE A 34 22.40 -14.68 15.19
CA ILE A 34 23.45 -13.77 14.68
C ILE A 34 24.75 -13.93 15.46
N ALA A 35 24.68 -14.05 16.78
CA ALA A 35 25.86 -14.11 17.64
C ALA A 35 26.62 -15.44 17.57
N THR A 36 25.93 -16.54 17.25
CA THR A 36 26.52 -17.90 17.31
C THR A 36 26.72 -18.59 15.97
N THR A 37 26.06 -18.12 14.90
CA THR A 37 26.09 -18.81 13.61
C THR A 37 26.95 -18.05 12.61
N THR A 38 27.90 -18.73 11.98
CA THR A 38 28.75 -18.18 10.91
C THR A 38 28.24 -18.47 9.49
N GLU A 39 27.23 -19.34 9.36
CA GLU A 39 26.65 -19.73 8.07
C GLU A 39 25.23 -19.19 7.92
N ALA A 40 24.93 -18.58 6.77
CA ALA A 40 23.58 -18.12 6.45
C ALA A 40 22.70 -19.29 5.98
N ALA A 41 21.49 -19.40 6.52
CA ALA A 41 20.49 -20.34 6.02
C ALA A 41 19.92 -19.84 4.68
N LEU A 42 20.04 -20.64 3.63
CA LEU A 42 19.46 -20.34 2.32
C LEU A 42 17.98 -20.71 2.29
N VAL A 43 17.15 -19.80 1.79
CA VAL A 43 15.70 -20.01 1.61
C VAL A 43 15.29 -19.68 0.19
N THR A 44 14.35 -20.45 -0.36
CA THR A 44 13.72 -20.17 -1.66
C THR A 44 12.44 -19.38 -1.43
N ALA A 45 12.43 -18.13 -1.87
CA ALA A 45 11.26 -17.25 -1.80
C ALA A 45 11.04 -16.55 -3.14
N ARG A 46 9.78 -16.36 -3.53
CA ARG A 46 9.41 -15.55 -4.69
C ARG A 46 9.15 -14.12 -4.21
N LEU A 47 9.97 -13.20 -4.68
CA LEU A 47 9.82 -11.77 -4.39
C LEU A 47 9.20 -11.07 -5.60
N ASP A 48 8.28 -10.14 -5.34
CA ASP A 48 7.75 -9.24 -6.37
C ASP A 48 8.59 -7.95 -6.40
N PRO A 49 9.45 -7.76 -7.41
CA PRO A 49 10.34 -6.62 -7.45
C PRO A 49 9.64 -5.30 -7.78
N VAL A 50 8.43 -5.34 -8.37
CA VAL A 50 7.63 -4.13 -8.63
C VAL A 50 7.04 -3.64 -7.31
N ALA A 51 6.43 -4.54 -6.54
CA ALA A 51 5.88 -4.20 -5.22
C ALA A 51 6.97 -3.68 -4.26
N LEU A 52 8.17 -4.28 -4.29
CA LEU A 52 9.30 -3.82 -3.47
C LEU A 52 9.80 -2.43 -3.88
N ARG A 53 9.87 -2.13 -5.18
CA ARG A 53 10.22 -0.79 -5.67
C ARG A 53 9.19 0.26 -5.24
N THR A 54 7.90 -0.05 -5.38
CA THR A 54 6.81 0.83 -4.92
C THR A 54 6.88 1.05 -3.40
N ALA A 55 7.16 0.01 -2.61
CA ALA A 55 7.35 0.15 -1.17
C ALA A 55 8.57 1.03 -0.83
N ALA A 56 9.64 0.96 -1.63
CA ALA A 56 10.84 1.78 -1.46
C ALA A 56 10.58 3.26 -1.74
N THR A 57 9.92 3.59 -2.86
CA THR A 57 9.55 4.97 -3.19
C THR A 57 8.63 5.58 -2.13
N ASN A 58 7.84 4.74 -1.47
CA ASN A 58 6.90 5.15 -0.44
C ASN A 58 7.49 5.14 0.98
N GLY A 59 8.78 4.78 1.15
CA GLY A 59 9.44 4.76 2.47
C GLY A 59 9.01 3.61 3.40
N HIS A 60 8.31 2.61 2.89
CA HIS A 60 7.81 1.45 3.65
C HIS A 60 8.69 0.21 3.46
N LEU A 61 9.78 0.30 2.71
CA LEU A 61 10.68 -0.82 2.49
C LEU A 61 11.45 -1.15 3.78
N PRO A 62 11.37 -2.38 4.28
CA PRO A 62 12.20 -2.83 5.40
C PRO A 62 13.69 -2.64 5.07
N PRO A 63 14.52 -2.13 6.00
CA PRO A 63 15.95 -1.86 5.75
C PRO A 63 16.75 -3.06 5.21
N VAL A 64 16.35 -4.28 5.56
CA VAL A 64 16.98 -5.52 5.09
C VAL A 64 16.76 -5.76 3.58
N LEU A 65 15.75 -5.13 2.98
CA LEU A 65 15.40 -5.30 1.56
C LEU A 65 15.91 -4.15 0.66
N THR A 66 16.53 -3.11 1.23
CA THR A 66 17.00 -1.94 0.46
C THR A 66 18.04 -2.30 -0.61
N GLY A 67 18.89 -3.29 -0.34
CA GLY A 67 19.86 -3.79 -1.32
C GLY A 67 19.21 -4.44 -2.55
N LEU A 68 18.04 -5.07 -2.39
CA LEU A 68 17.32 -5.74 -3.48
C LEU A 68 16.65 -4.76 -4.46
N VAL A 69 16.43 -3.52 -4.04
CA VAL A 69 15.77 -2.49 -4.84
C VAL A 69 16.77 -1.58 -5.54
N ASN A 70 17.94 -1.34 -4.91
CA ASN A 70 18.95 -0.43 -5.42
C ASN A 70 20.01 -1.11 -6.30
N ASP A 71 20.14 -2.44 -6.25
CA ASP A 71 21.11 -3.19 -7.04
C ASP A 71 20.54 -3.56 -8.43
N THR A 72 20.22 -2.53 -9.22
CA THR A 72 20.28 -2.67 -10.67
C THR A 72 21.67 -2.23 -11.09
N GLY A 73 22.55 -3.23 -11.23
CA GLY A 73 23.88 -3.07 -11.77
C GLY A 73 23.90 -2.20 -13.03
N THR A 74 24.96 -1.43 -13.11
CA THR A 74 25.44 -0.61 -14.22
C THR A 74 25.34 -1.33 -15.58
N ASP A 75 25.03 -0.55 -16.63
CA ASP A 75 24.95 -0.89 -18.06
C ASP A 75 23.72 -1.66 -18.58
N ALA A 76 22.67 -0.90 -18.95
CA ALA A 76 22.00 -1.04 -20.25
C ALA A 76 21.10 0.19 -20.53
N GLN A 77 21.42 0.92 -21.60
CA GLN A 77 20.61 1.86 -22.37
C GLN A 77 19.32 2.40 -21.74
N GLN A 78 19.36 3.67 -21.34
CA GLN A 78 18.18 4.52 -21.20
C GLN A 78 17.41 4.56 -22.52
N THR A 79 16.20 4.00 -22.52
CA THR A 79 15.11 4.46 -23.38
C THR A 79 14.11 5.16 -22.47
N PRO A 80 13.78 6.45 -22.69
CA PRO A 80 12.85 7.17 -21.84
C PRO A 80 11.43 6.65 -22.09
N ALA A 81 10.87 5.91 -21.14
CA ALA A 81 9.44 5.61 -21.12
C ALA A 81 8.69 6.80 -20.51
N SER A 82 8.36 7.74 -21.40
CA SER A 82 7.13 8.54 -21.47
C SER A 82 6.45 8.98 -20.17
N SER A 83 6.69 10.25 -19.83
CA SER A 83 5.86 11.12 -18.97
C SER A 83 4.50 11.49 -19.59
N VAL A 84 3.91 10.66 -20.46
CA VAL A 84 2.75 11.00 -21.30
C VAL A 84 1.41 10.56 -20.66
N GLY A 85 1.40 9.97 -19.46
CA GLY A 85 0.15 9.46 -18.84
C GLY A 85 -0.50 10.38 -17.79
N LEU A 86 0.27 11.21 -17.08
CA LEU A 86 -0.22 11.94 -15.91
C LEU A 86 -0.92 13.26 -16.31
N GLU A 87 -0.42 13.92 -17.34
CA GLU A 87 -0.91 15.22 -17.81
C GLU A 87 -2.28 15.11 -18.51
N ASP A 88 -2.48 14.05 -19.30
CA ASP A 88 -3.77 13.71 -19.94
C ASP A 88 -4.84 13.32 -18.90
N HIS A 89 -4.45 12.65 -17.81
CA HIS A 89 -5.40 12.24 -16.77
C HIS A 89 -5.87 13.40 -15.90
N LEU A 90 -4.98 14.36 -15.60
CA LEU A 90 -5.33 15.59 -14.89
C LEU A 90 -6.20 16.53 -15.74
N THR A 91 -6.11 16.46 -17.07
CA THR A 91 -7.00 17.23 -17.97
C THR A 91 -8.42 16.65 -18.03
N ASP A 92 -8.57 15.32 -17.96
CA ASP A 92 -9.89 14.66 -17.87
C ASP A 92 -10.61 14.92 -16.52
N LEU A 93 -9.85 15.03 -15.42
CA LEU A 93 -10.39 15.34 -14.08
C LEU A 93 -10.91 16.78 -13.92
N ASN A 94 -10.49 17.70 -14.80
CA ASN A 94 -10.93 19.10 -14.81
C ASN A 94 -12.12 19.38 -15.76
N GLY A 95 -12.61 18.36 -16.49
CA GLY A 95 -13.74 18.49 -17.40
C GLY A 95 -15.12 18.48 -16.71
N PRO A 96 -16.23 18.71 -17.45
CA PRO A 96 -17.60 18.69 -16.92
C PRO A 96 -18.05 17.33 -16.36
N ASN A 97 -17.30 16.25 -16.63
CA ASN A 97 -17.49 14.91 -16.06
C ASN A 97 -16.46 14.57 -14.96
N GLY A 98 -15.59 15.50 -14.60
CA GLY A 98 -14.45 15.30 -13.69
C GLY A 98 -14.87 14.82 -12.31
N ALA A 99 -16.03 15.25 -11.80
CA ALA A 99 -16.55 14.82 -10.50
C ALA A 99 -16.86 13.31 -10.45
N ARG A 100 -17.51 12.79 -11.50
CA ARG A 100 -17.79 11.35 -11.63
C ARG A 100 -16.52 10.54 -11.87
N SER A 101 -15.62 11.05 -12.72
CA SER A 101 -14.35 10.38 -12.98
C SER A 101 -13.46 10.32 -11.74
N LEU A 102 -13.46 11.36 -10.91
CA LEU A 102 -12.70 11.39 -9.67
C LEU A 102 -13.29 10.44 -8.62
N LEU A 103 -14.61 10.41 -8.47
CA LEU A 103 -15.28 9.46 -7.59
C LEU A 103 -14.89 8.01 -7.93
N ASP A 104 -14.90 7.65 -9.22
CA ASP A 104 -14.53 6.30 -9.67
C ASP A 104 -13.05 5.98 -9.37
N VAL A 105 -12.15 6.97 -9.50
CA VAL A 105 -10.73 6.84 -9.13
C VAL A 105 -10.57 6.65 -7.63
N VAL A 106 -11.19 7.50 -6.81
CA VAL A 106 -11.12 7.36 -5.34
C VAL A 106 -11.69 6.02 -4.90
N ARG A 107 -12.83 5.60 -5.47
CA ARG A 107 -13.46 4.31 -5.17
C ARG A 107 -12.57 3.12 -5.57
N SER A 108 -11.86 3.21 -6.68
CA SER A 108 -10.89 2.19 -7.10
C SER A 108 -9.72 2.07 -6.11
N GLU A 109 -9.19 3.18 -5.62
CA GLU A 109 -8.12 3.15 -4.62
C GLU A 109 -8.61 2.64 -3.26
N VAL A 110 -9.82 2.99 -2.85
CA VAL A 110 -10.48 2.43 -1.65
C VAL A 110 -10.64 0.92 -1.76
N ALA A 111 -11.11 0.41 -2.91
CA ALA A 111 -11.23 -1.02 -3.17
C ALA A 111 -9.87 -1.74 -3.09
N ALA A 112 -8.83 -1.13 -3.67
CA ALA A 112 -7.48 -1.68 -3.66
C ALA A 112 -6.87 -1.75 -2.26
N VAL A 113 -7.13 -0.76 -1.40
CA VAL A 113 -6.66 -0.74 0.00
C VAL A 113 -7.42 -1.76 0.86
N LEU A 114 -8.72 -1.93 0.61
CA LEU A 114 -9.55 -2.94 1.29
C LEU A 114 -9.32 -4.36 0.78
N GLY A 115 -8.65 -4.51 -0.37
CA GLY A 115 -8.39 -5.81 -1.00
C GLY A 115 -9.62 -6.41 -1.69
N TYR A 116 -10.56 -5.57 -2.13
CA TYR A 116 -11.71 -6.01 -2.93
C TYR A 116 -11.30 -6.22 -4.39
N ASP A 117 -11.78 -7.31 -4.98
CA ASP A 117 -11.55 -7.64 -6.39
C ASP A 117 -12.42 -6.78 -7.33
N CYS A 118 -13.49 -6.17 -6.79
CA CYS A 118 -14.42 -5.35 -7.55
C CYS A 118 -14.73 -4.02 -6.86
N VAL A 119 -14.63 -2.92 -7.62
CA VAL A 119 -14.94 -1.55 -7.17
C VAL A 119 -16.41 -1.42 -6.72
N ALA A 120 -17.31 -2.22 -7.27
CA ALA A 120 -18.73 -2.23 -6.92
C ALA A 120 -19.00 -2.71 -5.48
N GLU A 121 -18.04 -3.39 -4.84
CA GLU A 121 -18.14 -3.85 -3.45
C GLU A 121 -17.91 -2.72 -2.44
N VAL A 122 -17.30 -1.61 -2.86
CA VAL A 122 -17.18 -0.41 -2.03
C VAL A 122 -18.51 0.32 -2.02
N ASP A 123 -19.18 0.38 -0.88
CA ASP A 123 -20.30 1.29 -0.68
C ASP A 123 -19.75 2.72 -0.52
N VAL A 124 -20.19 3.63 -1.37
CA VAL A 124 -19.66 5.00 -1.45
C VAL A 124 -20.20 5.90 -0.34
N ASP A 125 -21.37 5.56 0.21
CA ASP A 125 -22.07 6.31 1.27
C ASP A 125 -21.75 5.75 2.67
N SER A 126 -21.12 4.57 2.74
CA SER A 126 -20.69 3.96 4.01
C SER A 126 -19.46 4.69 4.56
N GLU A 127 -19.42 4.85 5.88
CA GLU A 127 -18.27 5.41 6.56
C GLU A 127 -17.08 4.43 6.49
N PHE A 128 -15.86 4.96 6.32
CA PHE A 128 -14.65 4.17 6.25
C PHE A 128 -14.47 3.18 7.43
N PRO A 129 -14.72 3.54 8.70
CA PRO A 129 -14.63 2.59 9.81
C PRO A 129 -15.57 1.38 9.66
N ASP A 130 -16.77 1.56 9.12
CA ASP A 130 -17.74 0.49 8.90
C ASP A 130 -17.33 -0.44 7.74
N LEU A 131 -16.57 0.10 6.78
CA LEU A 131 -15.92 -0.67 5.71
C LEU A 131 -14.65 -1.41 6.19
N GLY A 132 -14.23 -1.21 7.45
CA GLY A 132 -13.05 -1.86 8.02
C GLY A 132 -11.74 -1.10 7.81
N PHE A 133 -11.78 0.19 7.47
CA PHE A 133 -10.58 1.02 7.41
C PHE A 133 -9.94 1.18 8.79
N ASP A 134 -8.61 1.05 8.83
CA ASP A 134 -7.79 1.35 10.00
C ASP A 134 -6.81 2.51 9.75
N SER A 135 -6.01 2.85 10.75
CA SER A 135 -5.04 3.95 10.65
C SER A 135 -3.92 3.71 9.64
N LEU A 136 -3.58 2.45 9.33
CA LEU A 136 -2.57 2.13 8.32
C LEU A 136 -3.17 2.26 6.91
N MET A 137 -4.39 1.75 6.73
CA MET A 137 -5.16 1.90 5.49
C MET A 137 -5.40 3.37 5.15
N ALA A 138 -5.69 4.21 6.15
CA ALA A 138 -5.84 5.65 5.95
C ALA A 138 -4.56 6.31 5.40
N VAL A 139 -3.39 5.91 5.92
CA VAL A 139 -2.10 6.39 5.42
C VAL A 139 -1.82 5.85 4.01
N GLU A 140 -2.14 4.59 3.73
CA GLU A 140 -1.98 4.00 2.40
C GLU A 140 -2.86 4.69 1.35
N LEU A 141 -4.14 4.88 1.64
CA LEU A 141 -5.08 5.59 0.76
C LEU A 141 -4.59 7.01 0.47
N ARG A 142 -4.19 7.76 1.51
CA ARG A 142 -3.60 9.10 1.36
C ARG A 142 -2.37 9.08 0.44
N ASN A 143 -1.49 8.09 0.56
CA ASN A 143 -0.29 7.98 -0.27
C ASN A 143 -0.63 7.76 -1.75
N ARG A 144 -1.58 6.85 -2.03
CA ARG A 144 -2.07 6.56 -3.38
C ARG A 144 -2.70 7.78 -4.02
N LEU A 145 -3.57 8.47 -3.28
CA LEU A 145 -4.23 9.69 -3.76
C LEU A 145 -3.24 10.83 -4.00
N ASN A 146 -2.22 11.02 -3.15
CA ASN A 146 -1.15 12.00 -3.41
C ASN A 146 -0.38 11.70 -4.69
N ALA A 147 -0.09 10.42 -4.97
CA ALA A 147 0.64 10.02 -6.17
C ALA A 147 -0.16 10.28 -7.45
N LEU A 148 -1.48 10.08 -7.41
CA LEU A 148 -2.37 10.31 -8.55
C LEU A 148 -2.68 11.79 -8.80
N THR A 149 -2.90 12.55 -7.73
CA THR A 149 -3.38 13.93 -7.80
C THR A 149 -2.26 14.98 -7.74
N GLY A 150 -1.07 14.58 -7.28
CA GLY A 150 0.04 15.51 -7.02
C GLY A 150 -0.16 16.42 -5.80
N LEU A 151 -1.26 16.26 -5.06
CA LEU A 151 -1.59 17.04 -3.87
C LEU A 151 -0.76 16.62 -2.64
N ARG A 152 -0.84 17.43 -1.57
CA ARG A 152 -0.29 17.11 -0.25
C ARG A 152 -1.43 16.92 0.75
N LEU A 153 -2.05 15.75 0.67
CA LEU A 153 -3.16 15.31 1.50
C LEU A 153 -2.70 14.93 2.94
N SER A 154 -3.49 15.33 3.94
CA SER A 154 -3.31 15.00 5.37
C SER A 154 -3.53 13.51 5.67
N SER A 155 -2.83 12.95 6.64
CA SER A 155 -3.09 11.58 7.12
C SER A 155 -4.41 11.43 7.89
N THR A 156 -5.06 12.54 8.24
CA THR A 156 -6.37 12.56 8.93
C THR A 156 -7.56 12.56 7.97
N LEU A 157 -7.33 12.59 6.66
CA LEU A 157 -8.37 12.78 5.65
C LEU A 157 -9.55 11.81 5.73
N VAL A 158 -9.28 10.55 6.06
CA VAL A 158 -10.32 9.51 6.22
C VAL A 158 -11.22 9.77 7.44
N PHE A 159 -10.76 10.58 8.40
CA PHE A 159 -11.55 11.03 9.54
C PHE A 159 -12.23 12.38 9.30
N ASP A 160 -11.57 13.26 8.53
CA ASP A 160 -12.11 14.57 8.17
C ASP A 160 -13.21 14.46 7.10
N TYR A 161 -13.13 13.43 6.25
CA TYR A 161 -14.05 13.10 5.17
C TYR A 161 -14.36 11.59 5.24
N PRO A 162 -15.34 11.19 6.08
CA PRO A 162 -15.57 9.79 6.46
C PRO A 162 -16.13 8.91 5.35
N THR A 163 -16.61 9.47 4.24
CA THR A 163 -17.16 8.70 3.11
C THR A 163 -16.33 8.86 1.82
N THR A 164 -16.50 7.90 0.91
CA THR A 164 -15.82 7.93 -0.41
C THR A 164 -16.27 9.14 -1.24
N VAL A 165 -17.54 9.54 -1.12
CA VAL A 165 -18.11 10.71 -1.79
C VAL A 165 -17.49 12.00 -1.28
N GLU A 166 -17.48 12.23 0.04
CA GLU A 166 -16.93 13.44 0.65
C GLU A 166 -15.43 13.61 0.35
N LEU A 167 -14.69 12.50 0.36
CA LEU A 167 -13.27 12.51 0.01
C LEU A 167 -13.04 12.92 -1.46
N ALA A 168 -13.86 12.41 -2.38
CA ALA A 168 -13.77 12.78 -3.79
C ALA A 168 -14.12 14.25 -4.04
N GLU A 169 -15.16 14.78 -3.38
CA GLU A 169 -15.53 16.20 -3.46
C GLU A 169 -14.44 17.13 -2.93
N TYR A 170 -13.83 16.78 -1.79
CA TYR A 170 -12.69 17.53 -1.25
C TYR A 170 -11.53 17.60 -2.25
N ILE A 171 -11.13 16.44 -2.79
CA ILE A 171 -10.03 16.38 -3.76
C ILE A 171 -10.36 17.18 -5.03
N GLN A 172 -11.61 17.18 -5.48
CA GLN A 172 -12.01 17.99 -6.63
C GLN A 172 -11.80 19.49 -6.37
N THR A 173 -12.12 19.95 -5.16
CA THR A 173 -11.99 21.35 -4.76
C THR A 173 -10.53 21.78 -4.68
N GLU A 174 -9.62 20.88 -4.29
CA GLU A 174 -8.19 21.14 -4.24
C GLU A 174 -7.51 21.13 -5.63
N ILE A 175 -8.02 20.36 -6.59
CA ILE A 175 -7.45 20.26 -7.96
C ILE A 175 -7.95 21.38 -8.87
N ALA A 176 -9.17 21.88 -8.65
CA ALA A 176 -9.78 22.95 -9.44
C ALA A 176 -9.98 24.25 -8.62
N PRO A 177 -8.90 24.96 -8.24
CA PRO A 177 -8.97 26.21 -7.50
C PRO A 177 -9.53 27.38 -8.33
#